data_AF-A0A6M0CIS7-F1
#
_entry.id   AF-A0A6M0CIS7-F1
#
_cell.length_a   1.000
_cell.length_b   1.000
_cell.length_c   1.000
_cell.angle_alpha   90.00
_cell.angle_beta   90.00
_cell.angle_gamma   90.00
#
_symmetry.space_group_name_H-M   'P 1'
#
loop_
_entity.id
_entity.type
_entity.pdbx_description
1 polymer ?
#
loop_
_entity_poly.entity_id
_entity_poly.type
_entity_poly.pdbx_seq_one_letter_code
_entity_poly.pdbx_strand_id
1 'polypeptide(L)'
;MKKLNRIIPLLGIFFLISSCSTEEAASVNDTFNNVHSLEYNSGAVIVNSCKPEPISLCGGVNYVFWGLGTFWGGYNPDHNQLTYTEYEDGSVNITGSFNDNAGKQCTTTVDVWLINPKSYADWSSGGGMAHIPDNTCSNVNPEDLTYYLLDETRSILEVSGCIDGYEDRNGAYDVLHSPTDLSKGFQIGNGGSLFDEGSNLGLSGWMKLVHQDSGETWDSDFNFLIPCEPEKELECETAFARSTDGSNCFIDNGFSRWGWVLGPISEGQYSYEIYAAAGQCDINKGELVGTVDVDYNDGDVNVTYNIDNGYMVDETHTYAGYDMFPTTKKGKATVAPGKYTIEENLSGEIFVIAHAVVCK
;
A
#
# COMPACT_ATOMS: atom_id res chain seq x y z
N MET A 1 -41.44 -62.68 -49.82
CA MET A 1 -40.99 -62.96 -48.44
C MET A 1 -41.74 -61.99 -47.54
N LYS A 2 -42.85 -62.39 -46.89
CA LYS A 2 -42.91 -62.88 -45.47
C LYS A 2 -42.02 -62.02 -44.56
N LYS A 3 -42.43 -61.39 -43.46
CA LYS A 3 -43.66 -61.15 -42.68
C LYS A 3 -43.27 -59.93 -41.81
N LEU A 4 -44.04 -58.84 -41.73
CA LEU A 4 -45.15 -58.60 -40.79
C LEU A 4 -44.85 -58.86 -39.31
N ASN A 5 -45.17 -57.84 -38.49
CA ASN A 5 -45.60 -57.81 -37.07
C ASN A 5 -44.64 -57.08 -36.12
N ARG A 6 -45.07 -56.17 -35.23
CA ARG A 6 -46.37 -55.56 -34.81
C ARG A 6 -45.98 -54.75 -33.53
N ILE A 7 -46.40 -53.52 -33.24
CA ILE A 7 -47.69 -53.08 -32.67
C ILE A 7 -47.55 -51.56 -32.34
N ILE A 8 -48.54 -50.78 -32.74
CA ILE A 8 -48.98 -49.44 -32.24
C ILE A 8 -50.11 -49.77 -31.25
N PRO A 9 -50.42 -49.08 -30.10
CA PRO A 9 -50.87 -47.68 -30.14
C PRO A 9 -50.86 -46.80 -28.86
N LEU A 10 -51.14 -45.49 -29.08
CA LEU A 10 -51.95 -44.53 -28.27
C LEU A 10 -51.60 -44.40 -26.76
N LEU A 11 -51.47 -43.22 -26.15
CA LEU A 11 -52.49 -42.16 -26.02
C LEU A 11 -51.92 -41.07 -25.07
N GLY A 12 -52.37 -39.82 -25.19
CA GLY A 12 -52.44 -38.94 -24.02
C GLY A 12 -51.35 -37.89 -23.87
N ILE A 13 -51.43 -36.82 -24.67
CA ILE A 13 -51.03 -35.50 -24.19
C ILE A 13 -52.16 -35.05 -23.25
N PHE A 14 -51.88 -35.03 -21.95
CA PHE A 14 -52.70 -34.39 -20.93
C PHE A 14 -51.80 -33.44 -20.13
N PHE A 15 -52.21 -32.17 -20.13
CA PHE A 15 -51.73 -31.11 -19.24
C PHE A 15 -51.83 -31.57 -17.78
N LEU A 16 -50.83 -31.24 -16.95
CA LEU A 16 -51.04 -30.96 -15.53
C LEU A 16 -49.96 -30.01 -14.99
N ILE A 17 -50.43 -28.88 -14.52
CA ILE A 17 -49.77 -27.90 -13.67
C ILE A 17 -49.93 -28.40 -12.22
N SER A 18 -48.85 -28.46 -11.44
CA SER A 18 -48.81 -28.45 -9.96
C SER A 18 -47.34 -28.52 -9.54
N SER A 19 -46.74 -27.47 -8.98
CA SER A 19 -46.86 -27.00 -7.59
C SER A 19 -46.38 -28.00 -6.53
N CYS A 20 -45.45 -27.50 -5.71
CA CYS A 20 -45.23 -27.80 -4.30
C CYS A 20 -44.51 -29.10 -3.92
N SER A 21 -43.36 -28.94 -3.25
CA SER A 21 -43.19 -29.52 -1.93
C SER A 21 -42.31 -28.61 -1.08
N THR A 22 -42.95 -27.87 -0.18
CA THR A 22 -42.39 -27.44 1.10
C THR A 22 -41.98 -28.68 1.90
N GLU A 23 -40.77 -28.70 2.45
CA GLU A 23 -40.46 -29.49 3.64
C GLU A 23 -40.25 -28.54 4.82
N GLU A 24 -40.84 -28.97 5.93
CA GLU A 24 -41.06 -28.26 7.17
C GLU A 24 -39.85 -28.39 8.10
N ALA A 25 -39.78 -27.45 9.04
CA ALA A 25 -38.66 -27.12 9.91
C ALA A 25 -38.17 -28.26 10.82
N ALA A 26 -36.87 -28.20 11.15
CA ALA A 26 -36.37 -28.60 12.46
C ALA A 26 -35.57 -27.44 13.06
N SER A 27 -36.08 -26.94 14.17
CA SER A 27 -35.53 -25.88 15.01
C SER A 27 -34.22 -26.28 15.68
N VAL A 28 -33.20 -25.43 15.63
CA VAL A 28 -32.20 -25.32 16.68
C VAL A 28 -31.98 -23.83 16.95
N ASN A 29 -32.43 -23.38 18.13
CA ASN A 29 -31.92 -22.17 18.75
C ASN A 29 -30.43 -22.37 18.99
N ASP A 30 -29.60 -21.56 18.35
CA ASP A 30 -28.35 -21.15 18.98
C ASP A 30 -28.13 -19.66 18.70
N THR A 31 -28.41 -18.88 19.74
CA THR A 31 -27.94 -17.52 19.91
C THR A 31 -26.45 -17.64 20.19
N PHE A 32 -25.56 -17.00 19.43
CA PHE A 32 -24.34 -16.33 19.90
C PHE A 32 -23.44 -15.93 18.72
N ASN A 33 -23.15 -14.63 18.68
CA ASN A 33 -22.02 -13.97 18.05
C ASN A 33 -21.97 -13.93 16.50
N ASN A 34 -22.58 -12.86 15.96
CA ASN A 34 -21.96 -12.13 14.86
C ASN A 34 -20.59 -11.62 15.32
N VAL A 35 -19.54 -12.43 15.14
CA VAL A 35 -18.20 -11.89 14.93
C VAL A 35 -18.13 -11.62 13.43
N HIS A 36 -18.42 -10.38 13.03
CA HIS A 36 -17.80 -9.86 11.83
C HIS A 36 -16.31 -9.87 12.13
N SER A 37 -15.63 -10.95 11.74
CA SER A 37 -14.21 -10.88 11.43
C SER A 37 -14.14 -9.89 10.29
N LEU A 38 -13.82 -8.63 10.61
CA LEU A 38 -13.17 -7.78 9.65
C LEU A 38 -11.88 -8.54 9.32
N GLU A 39 -11.89 -9.22 8.17
CA GLU A 39 -10.65 -9.56 7.49
C GLU A 39 -9.94 -8.22 7.32
N TYR A 40 -8.97 -7.98 8.19
CA TYR A 40 -7.94 -7.00 7.93
C TYR A 40 -7.21 -7.56 6.72
N ASN A 41 -7.64 -7.11 5.54
CA ASN A 41 -6.86 -7.24 4.33
C ASN A 41 -5.62 -6.41 4.63
N SER A 42 -4.57 -7.04 5.16
CA SER A 42 -3.30 -6.37 5.33
C SER A 42 -2.95 -5.90 3.94
N GLY A 43 -3.02 -4.59 3.70
CA GLY A 43 -2.48 -4.01 2.48
C GLY A 43 -1.07 -4.54 2.29
N ALA A 44 -0.63 -4.65 1.03
CA ALA A 44 0.72 -5.10 0.74
C ALA A 44 1.73 -4.34 1.61
N VAL A 45 2.46 -5.06 2.46
CA VAL A 45 3.38 -4.46 3.42
C VAL A 45 4.59 -3.97 2.64
N ILE A 46 4.84 -2.66 2.69
CA ILE A 46 5.98 -2.01 2.05
C ILE A 46 7.22 -2.27 2.92
N VAL A 47 8.29 -2.77 2.30
CA VAL A 47 9.59 -3.01 2.93
C VAL A 47 10.54 -1.85 2.69
N ASN A 48 10.46 -1.24 1.50
CA ASN A 48 11.33 -0.14 1.13
C ASN A 48 10.64 0.72 0.07
N SER A 49 10.83 2.04 0.13
CA SER A 49 10.38 2.94 -0.93
C SER A 49 11.40 4.06 -1.18
N CYS A 50 11.71 4.29 -2.44
CA CYS A 50 12.88 5.08 -2.85
C CYS A 50 12.53 5.90 -4.09
N LYS A 51 13.23 7.01 -4.30
CA LYS A 51 13.12 7.81 -5.52
C LYS A 51 14.22 7.41 -6.50
N PRO A 52 13.88 6.80 -7.65
CA PRO A 52 14.85 6.49 -8.68
C PRO A 52 15.61 7.70 -9.17
N GLU A 53 16.92 7.54 -9.35
CA GLU A 53 17.79 8.53 -9.97
C GLU A 53 18.17 8.08 -11.40
N PRO A 54 18.29 9.02 -12.36
CA PRO A 54 18.78 8.67 -13.68
C PRO A 54 20.22 8.17 -13.62
N ILE A 55 20.56 7.19 -14.46
CA ILE A 55 21.95 6.76 -14.64
C ILE A 55 22.76 7.82 -15.38
N SER A 56 24.04 7.95 -15.03
CA SER A 56 25.00 8.72 -15.83
C SER A 56 25.73 7.80 -16.79
N LEU A 57 25.24 7.72 -18.04
CA LEU A 57 25.71 6.83 -19.14
C LEU A 57 27.24 6.83 -19.32
N CYS A 58 27.96 6.16 -18.43
CA CYS A 58 29.41 6.17 -18.33
C CYS A 58 30.01 7.60 -18.43
N GLY A 59 29.45 8.55 -17.66
CA GLY A 59 29.85 9.97 -17.69
C GLY A 59 29.25 10.78 -18.85
N GLY A 60 28.26 10.22 -19.54
CA GLY A 60 27.54 10.82 -20.66
C GLY A 60 26.25 11.56 -20.25
N VAL A 61 25.19 11.42 -21.06
CA VAL A 61 23.88 12.05 -20.81
C VAL A 61 23.05 11.17 -19.87
N ASN A 62 22.37 11.79 -18.92
CA ASN A 62 21.56 11.10 -17.92
C ASN A 62 20.23 10.59 -18.50
N TYR A 63 19.84 9.35 -18.22
CA TYR A 63 18.53 8.80 -18.59
C TYR A 63 18.01 7.76 -17.58
N VAL A 64 16.69 7.53 -17.60
CA VAL A 64 15.97 6.49 -16.81
C VAL A 64 15.40 5.39 -17.72
N PHE A 65 15.08 5.77 -18.95
CA PHE A 65 14.37 4.94 -19.93
C PHE A 65 15.01 5.22 -21.30
N TRP A 66 15.28 4.17 -22.08
CA TRP A 66 15.80 4.31 -23.43
C TRP A 66 15.11 3.33 -24.38
N GLY A 67 14.49 3.85 -25.46
CA GLY A 67 13.93 3.01 -26.52
C GLY A 67 14.94 2.74 -27.64
N LEU A 68 15.10 1.48 -28.03
CA LEU A 68 15.95 1.10 -29.16
C LEU A 68 15.28 1.52 -30.48
N GLY A 69 15.93 2.42 -31.23
CA GLY A 69 15.45 2.88 -32.54
C GLY A 69 14.52 4.10 -32.45
N THR A 70 15.12 5.28 -32.33
CA THR A 70 14.45 6.61 -32.40
C THR A 70 13.40 6.92 -31.31
N PHE A 71 13.39 6.19 -30.19
CA PHE A 71 12.46 6.42 -29.07
C PHE A 71 13.18 6.82 -27.75
N TRP A 72 12.77 7.99 -27.22
CA TRP A 72 12.84 8.65 -25.90
C TRP A 72 13.92 8.21 -24.92
N GLY A 73 14.79 9.17 -24.59
CA GLY A 73 15.55 9.18 -23.34
C GLY A 73 14.70 9.90 -22.30
N GLY A 74 14.01 9.16 -21.44
CA GLY A 74 13.30 9.77 -20.31
C GLY A 74 14.31 10.40 -19.37
N TYR A 75 14.23 11.71 -19.16
CA TYR A 75 15.00 12.42 -18.14
C TYR A 75 14.04 12.96 -17.12
N ASN A 76 14.34 12.67 -15.86
CA ASN A 76 13.63 13.29 -14.76
C ASN A 76 14.44 14.50 -14.29
N PRO A 77 14.18 15.72 -14.78
CA PRO A 77 14.89 16.92 -14.34
C PRO A 77 14.73 17.18 -12.84
N ASP A 78 13.63 16.70 -12.26
CA ASP A 78 13.22 17.03 -10.90
C ASP A 78 13.49 15.91 -9.89
N HIS A 79 14.08 14.78 -10.29
CA HIS A 79 14.39 13.60 -9.45
C HIS A 79 13.20 13.06 -8.60
N ASN A 80 11.97 13.52 -8.86
CA ASN A 80 10.82 13.37 -7.96
C ASN A 80 9.61 12.71 -8.61
N GLN A 81 9.76 12.26 -9.86
CA GLN A 81 8.61 11.80 -10.64
C GLN A 81 8.47 10.28 -10.68
N LEU A 82 9.45 9.48 -10.24
CA LEU A 82 9.28 8.04 -10.06
C LEU A 82 9.37 7.64 -8.59
N THR A 83 8.70 6.55 -8.24
CA THR A 83 8.77 5.86 -6.95
C THR A 83 9.05 4.39 -7.22
N TYR A 84 10.05 3.84 -6.53
CA TYR A 84 10.34 2.42 -6.46
C TYR A 84 9.87 1.91 -5.11
N THR A 85 9.04 0.88 -5.08
CA THR A 85 8.47 0.29 -3.86
C THR A 85 8.72 -1.21 -3.86
N GLU A 86 9.36 -1.72 -2.81
CA GLU A 86 9.54 -3.15 -2.56
C GLU A 86 8.56 -3.62 -1.48
N TYR A 87 7.95 -4.78 -1.68
CA TYR A 87 6.97 -5.37 -0.77
C TYR A 87 7.52 -6.59 -0.04
N GLU A 88 6.86 -6.98 1.06
CA GLU A 88 7.28 -8.11 1.90
C GLU A 88 7.28 -9.46 1.16
N ASP A 89 6.44 -9.61 0.13
CA ASP A 89 6.45 -10.78 -0.75
C ASP A 89 7.61 -10.78 -1.78
N GLY A 90 8.45 -9.74 -1.74
CA GLY A 90 9.56 -9.51 -2.64
C GLY A 90 9.15 -9.01 -4.02
N SER A 91 7.88 -8.68 -4.25
CA SER A 91 7.48 -7.96 -5.46
C SER A 91 7.94 -6.50 -5.41
N VAL A 92 8.04 -5.90 -6.59
CA VAL A 92 8.43 -4.50 -6.74
C VAL A 92 7.40 -3.79 -7.61
N ASN A 93 7.02 -2.57 -7.23
CA ASN A 93 6.25 -1.65 -8.04
C ASN A 93 7.07 -0.40 -8.35
N ILE A 94 7.04 0.03 -9.61
CA ILE A 94 7.65 1.27 -10.06
C ILE A 94 6.55 2.14 -10.65
N THR A 95 6.24 3.25 -9.99
CA THR A 95 5.17 4.18 -10.39
C THR A 95 5.66 5.60 -10.59
N GLY A 96 4.88 6.39 -11.30
CA GLY A 96 5.09 7.83 -11.44
C GLY A 96 5.11 8.27 -12.90
N SER A 97 5.88 9.30 -13.24
CA SER A 97 6.01 9.77 -14.60
C SER A 97 7.43 10.25 -14.94
N PHE A 98 7.70 10.44 -16.22
CA PHE A 98 8.86 11.18 -16.70
C PHE A 98 8.50 11.93 -17.99
N ASN A 99 9.25 12.99 -18.26
CA ASN A 99 9.19 13.72 -19.52
C ASN A 99 10.41 13.34 -20.37
N ASP A 100 10.28 13.43 -21.69
CA ASP A 100 11.44 13.20 -22.57
C ASP A 100 12.30 14.42 -22.74
N ASN A 101 13.59 14.12 -22.75
CA ASN A 101 14.64 15.07 -23.01
C ASN A 101 14.86 15.22 -24.50
N ALA A 102 13.97 15.96 -25.17
CA ALA A 102 14.23 16.43 -26.53
C ALA A 102 13.34 17.61 -26.98
N GLY A 103 12.64 18.29 -26.07
CA GLY A 103 11.71 19.38 -26.46
C GLY A 103 10.42 18.90 -27.13
N LYS A 104 10.14 17.59 -27.10
CA LYS A 104 9.01 16.93 -27.77
C LYS A 104 7.75 16.79 -26.89
N GLN A 105 7.81 17.28 -25.64
CA GLN A 105 6.72 17.45 -24.66
C GLN A 105 5.77 16.26 -24.38
N CYS A 106 6.13 15.01 -24.66
CA CYS A 106 5.33 13.90 -24.07
C CYS A 106 5.68 13.68 -22.60
N THR A 107 4.66 13.38 -21.82
CA THR A 107 4.76 12.81 -20.47
C THR A 107 4.40 11.34 -20.55
N THR A 108 5.25 10.47 -20.01
CA THR A 108 4.96 9.04 -19.83
C THR A 108 4.68 8.78 -18.36
N THR A 109 3.49 8.29 -18.04
CA THR A 109 3.14 7.74 -16.73
C THR A 109 3.48 6.25 -16.73
N VAL A 110 4.09 5.79 -15.66
CA VAL A 110 4.51 4.39 -15.47
C VAL A 110 3.79 3.78 -14.28
N ASP A 111 3.38 2.53 -14.45
CA ASP A 111 3.03 1.59 -13.38
C ASP A 111 3.55 0.22 -13.81
N VAL A 112 4.73 -0.16 -13.32
CA VAL A 112 5.42 -1.40 -13.72
C VAL A 112 5.58 -2.28 -12.49
N TRP A 113 5.19 -3.54 -12.63
CA TRP A 113 5.28 -4.55 -11.56
C TRP A 113 6.29 -5.62 -11.91
N LEU A 114 7.17 -5.92 -10.96
CA LEU A 114 8.13 -7.01 -11.02
C LEU A 114 7.81 -8.03 -9.92
N ILE A 115 7.85 -9.31 -10.28
CA ILE A 115 7.41 -10.42 -9.43
C ILE A 115 8.38 -11.60 -9.50
N ASN A 116 8.20 -12.55 -8.59
CA ASN A 116 8.95 -13.80 -8.52
C ASN A 116 10.48 -13.56 -8.46
N PRO A 117 10.98 -12.84 -7.44
CA PRO A 117 12.42 -12.62 -7.26
C PRO A 117 13.16 -13.97 -7.18
N LYS A 118 14.30 -14.05 -7.86
CA LYS A 118 15.17 -15.22 -7.87
C LYS A 118 16.62 -14.84 -7.66
N SER A 119 17.34 -15.70 -6.92
CA SER A 119 18.80 -15.68 -6.91
C SER A 119 19.36 -15.99 -8.30
N TYR A 120 20.62 -15.62 -8.56
CA TYR A 120 21.29 -16.02 -9.80
C TYR A 120 21.33 -17.54 -9.99
N ALA A 121 21.55 -18.30 -8.91
CA ALA A 121 21.56 -19.76 -8.95
C ALA A 121 20.22 -20.33 -9.43
N ASP A 122 19.10 -19.83 -8.88
CA ASP A 122 17.76 -20.27 -9.28
C ASP A 122 17.42 -19.82 -10.71
N TRP A 123 17.77 -18.57 -11.06
CA TRP A 123 17.57 -18.01 -12.39
C TRP A 123 18.31 -18.81 -13.47
N SER A 124 19.60 -19.05 -13.26
CA SER A 124 20.47 -19.77 -14.19
C SER A 124 20.12 -21.26 -14.31
N SER A 125 19.66 -21.89 -13.23
CA SER A 125 19.18 -23.29 -13.27
C SER A 125 17.98 -23.48 -14.21
N GLY A 126 17.17 -22.43 -14.39
CA GLY A 126 16.05 -22.39 -15.34
C GLY A 126 16.44 -22.03 -16.77
N GLY A 127 17.72 -21.81 -17.06
CA GLY A 127 18.22 -21.36 -18.36
C GLY A 127 18.30 -19.84 -18.52
N GLY A 128 18.03 -19.08 -17.46
CA GLY A 128 18.18 -17.63 -17.45
C GLY A 128 19.64 -17.18 -17.43
N MET A 129 19.89 -15.99 -17.96
CA MET A 129 21.21 -15.35 -17.98
C MET A 129 21.12 -13.92 -17.45
N ALA A 130 22.22 -13.41 -16.93
CA ALA A 130 22.35 -12.00 -16.60
C ALA A 130 22.36 -11.16 -17.88
N HIS A 131 21.68 -10.03 -17.86
CA HIS A 131 21.74 -9.07 -18.94
C HIS A 131 22.87 -8.08 -18.64
N ILE A 132 24.11 -8.45 -18.97
CA ILE A 132 25.28 -7.59 -18.77
C ILE A 132 25.98 -7.41 -20.13
N PRO A 133 25.88 -6.23 -20.76
CA PRO A 133 26.51 -5.99 -22.05
C PRO A 133 28.00 -5.69 -21.88
N ASP A 134 28.82 -6.06 -22.86
CA ASP A 134 30.29 -5.91 -22.82
C ASP A 134 30.76 -4.45 -22.64
N ASN A 135 29.91 -3.48 -22.95
CA ASN A 135 30.17 -2.05 -22.85
C ASN A 135 29.63 -1.41 -21.55
N THR A 136 29.22 -2.21 -20.57
CA THR A 136 28.85 -1.72 -19.23
C THR A 136 30.03 -1.00 -18.57
N CYS A 137 29.76 0.10 -17.86
CA CYS A 137 30.71 0.78 -16.97
C CYS A 137 30.39 0.56 -15.49
N SER A 138 29.38 -0.25 -15.19
CA SER A 138 29.05 -0.67 -13.85
C SER A 138 29.90 -1.86 -13.43
N ASN A 139 30.33 -1.85 -12.18
CA ASN A 139 30.96 -2.99 -11.52
C ASN A 139 29.86 -3.96 -11.08
N VAL A 140 29.40 -4.79 -12.01
CA VAL A 140 28.30 -5.72 -11.80
C VAL A 140 28.81 -7.16 -11.65
N ASN A 141 28.28 -7.86 -10.67
CA ASN A 141 28.50 -9.29 -10.45
C ASN A 141 27.14 -10.00 -10.51
N PRO A 142 26.91 -10.96 -11.44
CA PRO A 142 25.64 -11.65 -11.57
C PRO A 142 25.09 -12.27 -10.29
N GLU A 143 25.97 -12.77 -9.41
CA GLU A 143 25.62 -13.43 -8.15
C GLU A 143 25.09 -12.44 -7.09
N ASP A 144 25.38 -11.14 -7.25
CA ASP A 144 24.95 -10.08 -6.35
C ASP A 144 23.62 -9.44 -6.81
N LEU A 145 22.99 -9.99 -7.87
CA LEU A 145 21.74 -9.52 -8.43
C LEU A 145 20.57 -10.44 -8.08
N THR A 146 19.41 -9.82 -7.88
CA THR A 146 18.11 -10.50 -7.83
C THR A 146 17.41 -10.34 -9.19
N TYR A 147 16.86 -11.43 -9.71
CA TYR A 147 16.21 -11.49 -11.03
C TYR A 147 14.70 -11.59 -10.88
N TYR A 148 13.98 -10.84 -11.70
CA TYR A 148 12.54 -10.71 -11.63
C TYR A 148 11.89 -10.94 -12.99
N LEU A 149 10.64 -11.39 -12.95
CA LEU A 149 9.74 -11.37 -14.09
C LEU A 149 8.90 -10.09 -14.06
N LEU A 150 8.70 -9.48 -15.23
CA LEU A 150 7.69 -8.45 -15.41
C LEU A 150 6.27 -9.05 -15.34
N ASP A 151 5.40 -8.42 -14.56
CA ASP A 151 3.98 -8.78 -14.47
C ASP A 151 3.18 -8.05 -15.56
N GLU A 152 3.01 -8.72 -16.70
CA GLU A 152 2.32 -8.20 -17.88
C GLU A 152 0.83 -7.91 -17.63
N THR A 153 0.25 -8.44 -16.55
CA THR A 153 -1.18 -8.27 -16.25
C THR A 153 -1.48 -7.00 -15.46
N ARG A 154 -0.48 -6.48 -14.75
CA ARG A 154 -0.58 -5.26 -13.94
C ARG A 154 0.20 -4.09 -14.53
N SER A 155 1.24 -4.36 -15.33
CA SER A 155 2.12 -3.33 -15.84
C SER A 155 1.51 -2.59 -17.02
N ILE A 156 1.44 -1.26 -16.93
CA ILE A 156 0.91 -0.38 -17.96
C ILE A 156 1.76 0.90 -18.06
N LEU A 157 1.94 1.38 -19.29
CA LEU A 157 2.43 2.74 -19.52
C LEU A 157 1.32 3.57 -20.18
N GLU A 158 1.24 4.85 -19.82
CA GLU A 158 0.36 5.80 -20.49
C GLU A 158 1.16 7.00 -20.96
N VAL A 159 1.07 7.32 -22.25
CA VAL A 159 1.77 8.46 -22.86
C VAL A 159 0.75 9.53 -23.21
N SER A 160 1.02 10.77 -22.82
CA SER A 160 0.15 11.91 -23.09
C SER A 160 0.96 13.18 -23.41
N GLY A 161 0.28 14.18 -24.00
CA GLY A 161 0.88 15.49 -24.27
C GLY A 161 1.84 15.53 -25.45
N CYS A 162 1.97 14.45 -26.23
CA CYS A 162 2.84 14.43 -27.39
C CYS A 162 2.42 15.46 -28.46
N ILE A 163 3.40 16.20 -28.97
CA ILE A 163 3.25 17.21 -30.04
C ILE A 163 4.36 17.04 -31.09
N ASP A 164 4.35 17.88 -32.13
CA ASP A 164 5.41 17.98 -33.15
C ASP A 164 5.60 16.70 -33.98
N GLY A 165 4.50 16.04 -34.36
CA GLY A 165 4.53 14.84 -35.22
C GLY A 165 4.70 13.53 -34.46
N TYR A 166 4.40 13.54 -33.16
CA TYR A 166 4.44 12.40 -32.25
C TYR A 166 3.07 12.12 -31.60
N GLU A 167 2.01 12.76 -32.08
CA GLU A 167 0.66 12.68 -31.51
C GLU A 167 0.08 11.27 -31.58
N ASP A 168 0.53 10.47 -32.54
CA ASP A 168 0.23 9.05 -32.74
C ASP A 168 0.69 8.15 -31.59
N ARG A 169 1.53 8.69 -30.70
CA ARG A 169 2.06 8.00 -29.52
C ARG A 169 1.22 8.21 -28.27
N ASN A 170 0.25 9.12 -28.29
CA ASN A 170 -0.62 9.31 -27.13
C ASN A 170 -1.52 8.09 -26.97
N GLY A 171 -1.57 7.53 -25.76
CA GLY A 171 -2.41 6.38 -25.44
C GLY A 171 -1.78 5.45 -24.42
N ALA A 172 -2.49 4.36 -24.15
CA ALA A 172 -2.05 3.30 -23.26
C ALA A 172 -1.22 2.25 -24.00
N TYR A 173 -0.25 1.68 -23.30
CA TYR A 173 0.65 0.65 -23.80
C TYR A 173 0.65 -0.55 -22.87
N ASP A 174 0.46 -1.73 -23.46
CA ASP A 174 0.74 -2.97 -22.77
C ASP A 174 2.26 -3.11 -22.60
N VAL A 175 2.68 -3.52 -21.41
CA VAL A 175 4.10 -3.74 -21.08
C VAL A 175 4.34 -5.24 -21.02
N LEU A 176 5.13 -5.74 -21.97
CA LEU A 176 5.41 -7.16 -22.12
C LEU A 176 6.85 -7.47 -21.74
N HIS A 177 7.04 -8.65 -21.18
CA HIS A 177 8.34 -9.18 -20.82
C HIS A 177 9.22 -9.33 -22.07
N SER A 178 10.47 -8.86 -22.00
CA SER A 178 11.44 -9.03 -23.08
C SER A 178 12.77 -9.57 -22.53
N PRO A 179 13.35 -10.63 -23.13
CA PRO A 179 12.79 -11.45 -24.22
C PRO A 179 11.62 -12.32 -23.74
N THR A 180 10.75 -12.74 -24.68
CA THR A 180 9.56 -13.55 -24.39
C THR A 180 9.87 -15.00 -24.00
N ASP A 181 11.09 -15.47 -24.27
CA ASP A 181 11.57 -16.78 -23.82
C ASP A 181 12.07 -16.78 -22.37
N LEU A 182 12.02 -15.62 -21.70
CA LEU A 182 12.48 -15.41 -20.31
C LEU A 182 13.96 -15.76 -20.10
N SER A 183 14.78 -15.77 -21.17
CA SER A 183 16.22 -16.01 -21.07
C SER A 183 16.96 -14.89 -20.34
N LYS A 184 16.36 -13.70 -20.24
CA LYS A 184 16.79 -12.57 -19.42
C LYS A 184 15.56 -12.03 -18.70
N GLY A 185 15.77 -11.42 -17.55
CA GLY A 185 14.73 -10.79 -16.74
C GLY A 185 15.13 -9.36 -16.36
N PHE A 186 14.29 -8.74 -15.54
CA PHE A 186 14.73 -7.57 -14.80
C PHE A 186 15.74 -7.99 -13.75
N GLN A 187 16.76 -7.17 -13.52
CA GLN A 187 17.80 -7.45 -12.54
C GLN A 187 18.01 -6.24 -11.63
N ILE A 188 18.06 -6.48 -10.33
CA ILE A 188 18.20 -5.45 -9.29
C ILE A 188 19.37 -5.83 -8.39
N GLY A 189 20.27 -4.89 -8.13
CA GLY A 189 21.41 -5.10 -7.24
C GLY A 189 22.53 -4.10 -7.46
N ASN A 190 23.66 -4.30 -6.79
CA ASN A 190 24.82 -3.42 -6.92
C ASN A 190 25.41 -3.50 -8.33
N GLY A 191 25.55 -2.35 -9.00
CA GLY A 191 25.92 -2.26 -10.41
C GLY A 191 24.80 -2.70 -11.37
N GLY A 192 23.59 -2.98 -10.86
CA GLY A 192 22.46 -3.50 -11.62
C GLY A 192 21.89 -2.53 -12.65
N SER A 193 22.30 -1.26 -12.66
CA SER A 193 21.88 -0.26 -13.64
C SER A 193 22.68 -0.28 -14.95
N LEU A 194 23.77 -1.06 -15.01
CA LEU A 194 24.65 -1.36 -16.17
C LEU A 194 25.40 -0.19 -16.83
N PHE A 195 24.90 1.03 -16.77
CA PHE A 195 25.53 2.15 -17.47
C PHE A 195 25.81 3.33 -16.55
N ASP A 196 25.90 3.09 -15.26
CA ASP A 196 26.36 4.06 -14.26
C ASP A 196 27.72 3.62 -13.71
N GLU A 197 28.65 4.56 -13.53
CA GLU A 197 29.99 4.22 -13.02
C GLU A 197 29.93 3.72 -11.58
N GLY A 198 30.65 2.63 -11.29
CA GLY A 198 30.75 2.09 -9.93
C GLY A 198 29.76 0.97 -9.67
N SER A 199 29.35 0.80 -8.41
CA SER A 199 28.54 -0.35 -7.95
C SER A 199 27.30 0.09 -7.19
N ASN A 200 26.73 1.24 -7.56
CA ASN A 200 25.52 1.76 -6.94
C ASN A 200 24.36 0.76 -7.13
N LEU A 201 23.46 0.70 -6.15
CA LEU A 201 22.24 -0.10 -6.27
C LEU A 201 21.42 0.43 -7.46
N GLY A 202 21.02 -0.48 -8.33
CA GLY A 202 20.31 -0.11 -9.54
C GLY A 202 19.51 -1.25 -10.12
N LEU A 203 18.67 -0.88 -11.08
CA LEU A 203 17.80 -1.79 -11.81
C LEU A 203 18.09 -1.65 -13.30
N SER A 204 18.05 -2.77 -14.00
CA SER A 204 17.99 -2.81 -15.46
C SER A 204 17.06 -3.92 -15.94
N GLY A 205 16.51 -3.73 -17.13
CA GLY A 205 15.71 -4.75 -17.78
C GLY A 205 15.19 -4.30 -19.13
N TRP A 206 14.67 -5.26 -19.87
CA TRP A 206 14.07 -5.03 -21.16
C TRP A 206 12.56 -5.24 -21.08
N MET A 207 11.84 -4.36 -21.76
CA MET A 207 10.40 -4.50 -21.96
C MET A 207 10.05 -4.23 -23.42
N LYS A 208 8.94 -4.83 -23.84
CA LYS A 208 8.29 -4.52 -25.11
C LYS A 208 7.03 -3.72 -24.83
N LEU A 209 6.89 -2.60 -25.50
CA LEU A 209 5.70 -1.76 -25.43
C LEU A 209 4.82 -2.03 -26.63
N VAL A 210 3.52 -2.20 -26.41
CA VAL A 210 2.53 -2.38 -27.48
C VAL A 210 1.44 -1.32 -27.31
N HIS A 211 1.31 -0.40 -28.26
CA HIS A 211 0.28 0.62 -28.21
C HIS A 211 -1.11 -0.03 -28.40
N GLN A 212 -2.01 0.16 -27.45
CA GLN A 212 -3.27 -0.59 -27.40
C GLN A 212 -4.20 -0.30 -28.60
N ASP A 213 -4.16 0.92 -29.14
CA ASP A 213 -5.02 1.31 -30.26
C ASP A 213 -4.44 0.95 -31.63
N SER A 214 -3.15 1.18 -31.84
CA SER A 214 -2.50 0.98 -33.15
C SER A 214 -1.88 -0.41 -33.31
N GLY A 215 -1.57 -1.09 -32.20
CA GLY A 215 -0.81 -2.34 -32.19
C GLY A 215 0.66 -2.19 -32.57
N GLU A 216 1.15 -0.95 -32.70
CA GLU A 216 2.57 -0.69 -32.93
C GLU A 216 3.40 -1.13 -31.72
N THR A 217 4.65 -1.56 -31.98
CA THR A 217 5.49 -2.18 -30.96
C THR A 217 6.88 -1.55 -30.90
N TRP A 218 7.42 -1.40 -29.69
CA TRP A 218 8.76 -0.88 -29.45
C TRP A 218 9.51 -1.71 -28.43
N ASP A 219 10.81 -1.89 -28.65
CA ASP A 219 11.71 -2.48 -27.66
C ASP A 219 12.32 -1.36 -26.81
N SER A 220 12.39 -1.60 -25.50
CA SER A 220 12.80 -0.60 -24.51
C SER A 220 13.72 -1.18 -23.44
N ASP A 221 14.71 -0.37 -23.08
CA ASP A 221 15.57 -0.51 -21.91
C ASP A 221 15.02 0.37 -20.77
N PHE A 222 14.96 -0.19 -19.58
CA PHE A 222 14.53 0.51 -18.37
C PHE A 222 15.59 0.38 -17.29
N ASN A 223 16.39 1.44 -17.13
CA ASN A 223 17.62 1.42 -16.32
C ASN A 223 17.71 2.69 -15.46
N PHE A 224 17.83 2.53 -14.15
CA PHE A 224 18.00 3.66 -13.23
C PHE A 224 18.74 3.23 -11.97
N LEU A 225 19.27 4.22 -11.25
CA LEU A 225 19.78 4.05 -9.91
C LEU A 225 18.62 4.00 -8.92
N ILE A 226 18.77 3.17 -7.91
CA ILE A 226 17.84 3.08 -6.79
C ILE A 226 18.63 3.46 -5.55
N PRO A 227 18.82 4.77 -5.28
CA PRO A 227 19.42 5.23 -4.04
C PRO A 227 18.40 5.04 -2.92
N CYS A 228 18.16 3.79 -2.56
CA CYS A 228 17.48 3.47 -1.32
C CYS A 228 18.43 3.85 -0.19
N GLU A 229 18.33 5.10 0.25
CA GLU A 229 18.54 5.33 1.66
C GLU A 229 17.40 4.62 2.39
N PRO A 230 17.68 3.83 3.44
CA PRO A 230 16.61 3.19 4.19
C PRO A 230 15.59 4.27 4.53
N GLU A 231 14.33 4.07 4.14
CA GLU A 231 13.26 4.93 4.60
C GLU A 231 13.43 5.05 6.11
N LYS A 232 13.55 6.30 6.58
CA LYS A 232 13.70 6.61 7.99
C LYS A 232 12.62 5.81 8.72
N GLU A 233 13.04 4.79 9.48
CA GLU A 233 12.16 3.98 10.33
C GLU A 233 11.19 4.93 11.01
N LEU A 234 9.90 4.79 10.70
CA LEU A 234 8.89 5.69 11.22
C LEU A 234 8.92 5.59 12.73
N GLU A 235 9.27 6.68 13.39
CA GLU A 235 9.33 6.70 14.85
C GLU A 235 7.91 6.90 15.36
N CYS A 236 7.29 5.78 15.75
CA CYS A 236 5.95 5.79 16.32
C CYS A 236 5.98 6.07 17.82
N GLU A 237 5.12 7.00 18.25
CA GLU A 237 5.01 7.44 19.62
C GLU A 237 3.58 7.31 20.14
N THR A 238 3.46 7.02 21.43
CA THR A 238 2.18 7.06 22.14
C THR A 238 1.75 8.52 22.31
N ALA A 239 0.47 8.82 22.06
CA ALA A 239 -0.12 10.14 22.25
C ALA A 239 -1.43 10.08 23.05
N PHE A 240 -1.67 11.09 23.87
CA PHE A 240 -2.91 11.23 24.65
C PHE A 240 -3.43 12.66 24.59
N ALA A 241 -4.76 12.79 24.51
CA ALA A 241 -5.42 14.08 24.67
C ALA A 241 -5.34 14.57 26.12
N ARG A 242 -5.21 15.89 26.32
CA ARG A 242 -5.00 16.51 27.62
C ARG A 242 -5.89 17.74 27.81
N SER A 243 -6.48 17.87 29.00
CA SER A 243 -7.16 19.09 29.45
C SER A 243 -6.18 20.25 29.58
N THR A 244 -6.62 21.49 29.32
CA THR A 244 -5.75 22.69 29.37
C THR A 244 -5.04 22.87 30.72
N ASP A 245 -5.71 22.51 31.82
CA ASP A 245 -5.17 22.60 33.18
C ASP A 245 -4.13 21.50 33.51
N GLY A 246 -4.05 20.46 32.68
CA GLY A 246 -3.14 19.34 32.88
C GLY A 246 -3.47 18.41 34.02
N SER A 247 -4.70 18.48 34.54
CA SER A 247 -5.16 17.60 35.60
C SER A 247 -5.29 16.15 35.12
N ASN A 248 -5.51 15.22 36.06
CA ASN A 248 -5.88 13.83 35.79
C ASN A 248 -4.83 12.99 35.05
N CYS A 249 -3.54 13.19 35.36
CA CYS A 249 -2.50 12.27 34.91
C CYS A 249 -2.72 10.87 35.51
N PHE A 250 -2.48 9.83 34.72
CA PHE A 250 -2.59 8.44 35.16
C PHE A 250 -1.65 8.11 36.34
N ILE A 251 -0.46 8.72 36.36
CA ILE A 251 0.56 8.47 37.38
C ILE A 251 0.10 8.96 38.75
N ASP A 252 -0.56 10.12 38.80
CA ASP A 252 -1.12 10.66 40.03
C ASP A 252 -2.23 9.77 40.61
N ASN A 253 -2.78 8.89 39.78
CA ASN A 253 -3.81 7.90 40.14
C ASN A 253 -3.23 6.49 40.38
N GLY A 254 -1.91 6.37 40.50
CA GLY A 254 -1.23 5.13 40.88
C GLY A 254 -0.95 4.15 39.74
N PHE A 255 -1.10 4.59 38.48
CA PHE A 255 -0.69 3.81 37.32
C PHE A 255 0.77 4.06 36.95
N SER A 256 1.43 3.07 36.36
CA SER A 256 2.80 3.21 35.86
C SER A 256 2.88 3.79 34.45
N ARG A 257 1.77 3.75 33.69
CA ARG A 257 1.67 4.33 32.35
C ARG A 257 1.34 5.82 32.50
N TRP A 258 1.92 6.65 31.64
CA TRP A 258 1.53 8.06 31.51
C TRP A 258 0.33 8.21 30.56
N GLY A 259 -0.34 9.35 30.62
CA GLY A 259 -1.53 9.68 29.86
C GLY A 259 -2.51 10.47 30.73
N TRP A 260 -3.59 10.95 30.15
CA TRP A 260 -4.58 11.78 30.84
C TRP A 260 -5.99 11.27 30.65
N VAL A 261 -6.83 11.56 31.65
CA VAL A 261 -8.29 11.43 31.57
C VAL A 261 -8.89 12.81 31.42
N LEU A 262 -9.78 12.98 30.45
CA LEU A 262 -10.58 14.17 30.26
C LEU A 262 -11.83 14.11 31.14
N GLY A 263 -12.23 15.25 31.68
CA GLY A 263 -13.44 15.40 32.46
C GLY A 263 -13.28 15.35 33.98
N PRO A 264 -14.39 15.24 34.73
CA PRO A 264 -15.73 14.95 34.22
C PRO A 264 -16.26 16.05 33.27
N ILE A 265 -16.93 15.66 32.19
CA ILE A 265 -17.59 16.55 31.23
C ILE A 265 -19.08 16.24 31.15
N SER A 266 -19.91 17.28 31.04
CA SER A 266 -21.32 17.13 30.66
C SER A 266 -21.47 17.09 29.14
N GLU A 267 -22.68 16.80 28.65
CA GLU A 267 -23.00 16.94 27.22
C GLU A 267 -22.57 18.30 26.66
N GLY A 268 -22.04 18.28 25.44
CA GLY A 268 -21.42 19.41 24.77
C GLY A 268 -20.32 18.98 23.79
N GLN A 269 -19.76 19.98 23.12
CA GLN A 269 -18.63 19.81 22.21
C GLN A 269 -17.37 20.41 22.84
N TYR A 270 -16.30 19.63 22.84
CA TYR A 270 -15.03 19.98 23.44
C TYR A 270 -13.89 19.68 22.48
N SER A 271 -12.83 20.48 22.54
CA SER A 271 -11.61 20.24 21.76
C SER A 271 -10.42 20.24 22.71
N TYR A 272 -9.58 19.22 22.61
CA TYR A 272 -8.42 19.02 23.46
C TYR A 272 -7.16 18.82 22.64
N GLU A 273 -6.05 19.36 23.11
CA GLU A 273 -4.75 19.12 22.50
C GLU A 273 -4.30 17.67 22.73
N ILE A 274 -3.68 17.05 21.72
CA ILE A 274 -3.06 15.72 21.83
C ILE A 274 -1.54 15.85 21.81
N TYR A 275 -0.89 15.25 22.80
CA TYR A 275 0.56 15.27 22.94
C TYR A 275 1.16 13.87 22.80
N ALA A 276 2.13 13.72 21.90
CA ALA A 276 2.95 12.53 21.74
C ALA A 276 4.20 12.57 22.62
N ALA A 277 4.74 11.41 22.99
CA ALA A 277 6.00 11.25 23.74
C ALA A 277 6.08 12.03 25.07
N ALA A 278 4.94 12.45 25.63
CA ALA A 278 4.88 13.26 26.86
C ALA A 278 5.00 12.40 28.12
N GLY A 279 6.05 11.57 28.17
CA GLY A 279 6.34 10.66 29.26
C GLY A 279 6.30 11.36 30.62
N GLN A 280 5.79 10.64 31.63
CA GLN A 280 5.56 11.20 32.97
C GLN A 280 4.53 12.35 33.02
N CYS A 281 3.70 12.48 31.99
CA CYS A 281 2.76 13.60 31.83
C CYS A 281 3.44 14.98 31.76
N ASP A 282 4.69 15.04 31.29
CA ASP A 282 5.46 16.27 31.12
C ASP A 282 5.42 16.73 29.66
N ILE A 283 4.55 17.70 29.37
CA ILE A 283 4.38 18.22 28.01
C ILE A 283 5.62 18.95 27.48
N ASN A 284 6.56 19.38 28.34
CA ASN A 284 7.80 20.01 27.87
C ASN A 284 8.77 18.98 27.25
N LYS A 285 8.52 17.69 27.47
CA LYS A 285 9.24 16.58 26.85
C LYS A 285 8.44 15.92 25.72
N GLY A 286 7.16 16.28 25.58
CA GLY A 286 6.29 15.81 24.52
C GLY A 286 6.21 16.79 23.38
N GLU A 287 5.48 16.38 22.35
CA GLU A 287 5.23 17.17 21.15
C GLU A 287 3.71 17.29 20.94
N LEU A 288 3.25 18.50 20.63
CA LEU A 288 1.86 18.72 20.24
C LEU A 288 1.68 18.18 18.82
N VAL A 289 0.76 17.22 18.64
CA VAL A 289 0.58 16.51 17.36
C VAL A 289 -0.81 16.72 16.74
N GLY A 290 -1.60 17.63 17.32
CA GLY A 290 -2.92 18.02 16.81
C GLY A 290 -3.95 18.20 17.92
N THR A 291 -5.22 17.95 17.60
CA THR A 291 -6.33 17.98 18.56
C THR A 291 -7.23 16.76 18.48
N VAL A 292 -8.05 16.56 19.51
CA VAL A 292 -9.19 15.67 19.48
C VAL A 292 -10.46 16.45 19.79
N ASP A 293 -11.49 16.27 18.98
CA ASP A 293 -12.81 16.84 19.20
C ASP A 293 -13.72 15.76 19.79
N VAL A 294 -14.32 16.05 20.93
CA VAL A 294 -15.28 15.19 21.64
C VAL A 294 -16.65 15.83 21.53
N ASP A 295 -17.57 15.16 20.83
CA ASP A 295 -18.98 15.52 20.77
C ASP A 295 -19.77 14.53 21.63
N TYR A 296 -20.27 15.01 22.76
CA TYR A 296 -21.10 14.22 23.67
C TYR A 296 -22.51 14.78 23.67
N ASN A 297 -23.46 14.05 23.07
CA ASN A 297 -24.84 14.50 22.94
C ASN A 297 -25.83 13.33 22.98
N ASP A 298 -26.96 13.51 23.66
CA ASP A 298 -28.05 12.53 23.78
C ASP A 298 -27.58 11.12 24.20
N GLY A 299 -26.56 11.06 25.05
CA GLY A 299 -25.97 9.79 25.51
C GLY A 299 -24.99 9.10 24.56
N ASP A 300 -24.72 9.69 23.40
CA ASP A 300 -23.74 9.21 22.42
C ASP A 300 -22.47 10.08 22.45
N VAL A 301 -21.30 9.43 22.38
CA VAL A 301 -19.98 10.09 22.36
C VAL A 301 -19.28 9.80 21.04
N ASN A 302 -18.97 10.85 20.28
CA ASN A 302 -18.16 10.79 19.07
C ASN A 302 -16.81 11.50 19.31
N VAL A 303 -15.71 10.86 18.91
CA VAL A 303 -14.35 11.36 19.12
C VAL A 303 -13.62 11.40 17.79
N THR A 304 -13.28 12.60 17.34
CA THR A 304 -12.59 12.86 16.07
C THR A 304 -11.16 13.29 16.33
N TYR A 305 -10.18 12.57 15.79
CA TYR A 305 -8.76 12.89 15.92
C TYR A 305 -8.31 13.74 14.72
N ASN A 306 -7.91 15.00 14.98
CA ASN A 306 -7.38 15.93 14.01
C ASN A 306 -5.86 16.02 14.16
N ILE A 307 -5.15 15.06 13.58
CA ILE A 307 -3.69 14.96 13.68
C ILE A 307 -3.03 15.82 12.58
N ASP A 308 -1.97 16.55 12.96
CA ASP A 308 -1.30 17.52 12.08
C ASP A 308 -0.63 16.85 10.87
N ASN A 309 -0.54 17.57 9.75
CA ASN A 309 -0.09 17.09 8.42
C ASN A 309 1.38 16.59 8.33
N GLY A 310 2.07 16.43 9.45
CA GLY A 310 3.41 15.85 9.55
C GLY A 310 3.45 14.48 10.24
N TYR A 311 2.29 13.94 10.59
CA TYR A 311 2.15 12.69 11.33
C TYR A 311 1.17 11.76 10.62
N MET A 312 1.39 10.47 10.77
CA MET A 312 0.42 9.43 10.42
C MET A 312 -0.17 8.83 11.70
N VAL A 313 -1.42 8.38 11.63
CA VAL A 313 -2.09 7.69 12.74
C VAL A 313 -2.06 6.20 12.45
N ASP A 314 -1.42 5.45 13.33
CA ASP A 314 -1.35 3.99 13.26
C ASP A 314 -2.57 3.35 13.94
N GLU A 315 -2.87 3.79 15.17
CA GLU A 315 -3.99 3.27 15.95
C GLU A 315 -4.67 4.37 16.77
N THR A 316 -5.96 4.21 17.06
CA THR A 316 -6.69 5.04 18.05
C THR A 316 -7.47 4.17 19.01
N HIS A 317 -7.59 4.64 20.25
CA HIS A 317 -8.33 3.97 21.32
C HIS A 317 -9.05 5.02 22.17
N THR A 318 -10.36 4.86 22.32
CA THR A 318 -11.20 5.81 23.05
C THR A 318 -12.00 5.11 24.14
N TYR A 319 -11.96 5.67 25.35
CA TYR A 319 -12.84 5.29 26.45
C TYR A 319 -13.80 6.45 26.74
N ALA A 320 -15.07 6.14 27.02
CA ALA A 320 -16.02 7.08 27.59
C ALA A 320 -16.93 6.33 28.57
N GLY A 321 -17.04 6.81 29.82
CA GLY A 321 -17.80 6.14 30.87
C GLY A 321 -17.97 6.99 32.12
N TYR A 322 -18.76 6.49 33.07
CA TYR A 322 -19.05 7.19 34.33
C TYR A 322 -17.88 7.22 35.30
N ASP A 323 -17.05 6.17 35.28
CA ASP A 323 -15.87 6.09 36.11
C ASP A 323 -14.67 6.75 35.42
N MET A 324 -13.77 7.31 36.22
CA MET A 324 -12.55 7.96 35.71
C MET A 324 -11.66 7.03 34.87
N PHE A 325 -11.71 5.71 35.13
CA PHE A 325 -10.96 4.71 34.40
C PHE A 325 -11.83 3.50 34.10
N PRO A 326 -11.65 2.86 32.92
CA PRO A 326 -12.32 1.60 32.63
C PRO A 326 -11.88 0.51 33.61
N THR A 327 -12.76 -0.45 33.83
CA THR A 327 -12.48 -1.64 34.65
C THR A 327 -12.31 -2.89 33.80
N THR A 328 -11.37 -3.75 34.18
CA THR A 328 -11.24 -5.08 33.59
C THR A 328 -12.44 -5.95 33.98
N LYS A 329 -12.63 -7.10 33.29
CA LYS A 329 -13.65 -8.11 33.65
C LYS A 329 -13.61 -8.60 35.11
N LYS A 330 -12.51 -8.34 35.83
CA LYS A 330 -12.31 -8.67 37.25
C LYS A 330 -12.56 -7.47 38.19
N GLY A 331 -13.11 -6.36 37.69
CA GLY A 331 -13.44 -5.15 38.46
C GLY A 331 -12.24 -4.27 38.82
N LYS A 332 -11.05 -4.51 38.26
CA LYS A 332 -9.85 -3.69 38.51
C LYS A 332 -9.71 -2.59 37.48
N ALA A 333 -9.52 -1.34 37.90
CA ALA A 333 -9.25 -0.20 37.02
C ALA A 333 -8.01 -0.41 36.14
N THR A 334 -8.03 0.11 34.91
CA THR A 334 -6.97 -0.07 33.91
C THR A 334 -6.81 1.16 33.01
N VAL A 335 -5.59 1.38 32.52
CA VAL A 335 -5.21 2.42 31.53
C VAL A 335 -4.58 1.79 30.29
N ALA A 336 -4.94 0.54 30.00
CA ALA A 336 -4.46 -0.19 28.83
C ALA A 336 -5.36 0.12 27.62
N PRO A 337 -4.83 0.69 26.52
CA PRO A 337 -5.63 1.12 25.37
C PRO A 337 -6.57 0.04 24.80
N GLY A 338 -6.09 -1.21 24.65
CA GLY A 338 -6.91 -2.35 24.21
C GLY A 338 -8.00 -2.83 25.19
N LYS A 339 -8.39 -1.98 26.15
CA LYS A 339 -9.53 -2.16 27.07
C LYS A 339 -10.48 -0.96 27.05
N TYR A 340 -10.20 0.05 26.23
CA TYR A 340 -11.02 1.24 26.13
C TYR A 340 -12.27 0.93 25.28
N THR A 341 -13.42 1.39 25.78
CA THR A 341 -14.72 1.24 25.15
C THR A 341 -15.55 2.48 25.48
N ILE A 342 -16.48 2.83 24.61
CA ILE A 342 -17.50 3.85 24.86
C ILE A 342 -18.72 3.12 25.41
N GLU A 343 -19.17 3.48 26.61
CA GLU A 343 -20.41 2.98 27.18
C GLU A 343 -21.62 3.54 26.42
N GLU A 344 -22.71 2.77 26.35
CA GLU A 344 -23.93 3.16 25.64
C GLU A 344 -24.92 3.91 26.56
N ASN A 345 -25.73 4.80 25.99
CA ASN A 345 -26.79 5.53 26.69
C ASN A 345 -26.27 6.31 27.91
N LEU A 346 -25.12 6.97 27.74
CA LEU A 346 -24.50 7.77 28.78
C LEU A 346 -25.42 8.91 29.22
N SER A 347 -25.28 9.40 30.44
CA SER A 347 -26.05 10.57 30.90
C SER A 347 -25.31 11.32 32.00
N GLY A 348 -25.51 12.63 32.09
CA GLY A 348 -24.87 13.44 33.11
C GLY A 348 -23.38 13.66 32.81
N GLU A 349 -22.54 13.51 33.84
CA GLU A 349 -21.10 13.73 33.72
C GLU A 349 -20.36 12.43 33.41
N ILE A 350 -19.44 12.49 32.44
CA ILE A 350 -18.64 11.35 31.99
C ILE A 350 -17.15 11.68 31.98
N PHE A 351 -16.31 10.66 31.97
CA PHE A 351 -14.88 10.76 31.73
C PHE A 351 -14.53 10.18 30.37
N VAL A 352 -13.54 10.78 29.70
CA VAL A 352 -13.08 10.35 28.38
C VAL A 352 -11.57 10.14 28.39
N ILE A 353 -11.09 9.08 27.73
CA ILE A 353 -9.66 8.93 27.43
C ILE A 353 -9.54 8.80 25.91
N ALA A 354 -8.76 9.68 25.30
CA ALA A 354 -8.44 9.62 23.88
C ALA A 354 -6.94 9.34 23.72
N HIS A 355 -6.63 8.22 23.07
CA HIS A 355 -5.28 7.72 22.86
C HIS A 355 -5.06 7.45 21.37
N ALA A 356 -3.89 7.84 20.87
CA ALA A 356 -3.44 7.52 19.52
C ALA A 356 -2.00 7.00 19.53
N VAL A 357 -1.65 6.24 18.50
CA VAL A 357 -0.26 5.97 18.12
C VAL A 357 0.01 6.79 16.86
N VAL A 358 1.01 7.68 16.91
CA VAL A 358 1.36 8.58 15.81
C VAL A 358 2.80 8.36 15.36
N CYS A 359 3.06 8.42 14.05
CA CYS A 359 4.39 8.13 13.48
C CYS A 359 4.89 9.26 12.57
N LYS A 360 6.21 9.50 12.52
CA LYS A 360 6.87 10.56 11.72
C LYS A 360 8.30 10.25 11.24
#